data_AF-A0A915J0X9-F1
#
_entry.id   AF-A0A915J0X9-F1
#
_cell.length_a   1.000
_cell.length_b   1.000
_cell.length_c   1.000
_cell.angle_alpha   90.00
_cell.angle_beta   90.00
_cell.angle_gamma   90.00
#
_symmetry.space_group_name_H-M   'P 1'
#
loop_
_entity.id
_entity.type
_entity.pdbx_description
1 polymer ?
#
loop_
_entity_poly.entity_id
_entity_poly.type
_entity_poly.pdbx_seq_one_letter_code
_entity_poly.pdbx_strand_id
1 'polypeptide(L)'
;MPKTQLGRQCLTLYKKVLKLHRGLPSDLKCLGDSYVREEFRRHKNVNEKEATLFHDEWVKYYKTLARQLAPQGILKGELGRSLDAESLDQMTDAQLWQLLELKNEALKDGKN
;
A
#
# COMPACT_ATOMS: atom_id res chain seq x y z
N MET A 1 6.13 -13.79 11.09
CA MET A 1 7.10 -13.96 10.00
C MET A 1 7.96 -15.16 10.37
N PRO A 2 8.40 -15.98 9.40
CA PRO A 2 9.36 -17.05 9.67
C PRO A 2 10.61 -16.46 10.33
N LYS A 3 11.26 -17.21 11.23
CA LYS A 3 12.50 -16.79 11.92
C LYS A 3 13.74 -16.87 10.99
N THR A 4 13.57 -16.45 9.75
CA THR A 4 14.57 -16.46 8.68
C THR A 4 15.11 -15.04 8.43
N GLN A 5 16.16 -14.92 7.62
CA GLN A 5 16.69 -13.62 7.19
C GLN A 5 15.60 -12.76 6.52
N LEU A 6 14.77 -13.38 5.69
CA LEU A 6 13.63 -12.74 5.03
C LEU A 6 12.61 -12.19 6.06
N GLY A 7 12.31 -12.94 7.11
CA GLY A 7 11.43 -12.46 8.18
C GLY A 7 11.97 -11.22 8.90
N ARG A 8 13.29 -11.11 9.09
CA ARG A 8 13.93 -9.91 9.67
C ARG A 8 13.86 -8.72 8.71
N GLN A 9 14.02 -8.96 7.40
CA GLN A 9 13.87 -7.93 6.38
C GLN A 9 12.43 -7.39 6.35
N CYS A 10 11.42 -8.26 6.41
CA CYS A 10 10.02 -7.84 6.51
C CYS A 10 9.74 -7.00 7.76
N LEU A 11 10.27 -7.37 8.93
CA LEU A 11 10.11 -6.56 10.15
C LEU A 11 10.79 -5.19 10.04
N THR A 12 11.93 -5.12 9.35
CA THR A 12 12.62 -3.85 9.07
C THR A 12 11.80 -3.00 8.11
N LEU A 13 11.23 -3.61 7.07
CA LEU A 13 10.37 -2.96 6.09
C LEU A 13 9.10 -2.41 6.73
N TYR A 14 8.42 -3.18 7.59
CA TYR A 14 7.28 -2.73 8.38
C TYR A 14 7.56 -1.42 9.12
N LYS A 15 8.68 -1.35 9.86
CA LYS A 15 9.09 -0.13 10.59
C LYS A 15 9.37 1.04 9.64
N LYS A 16 10.00 0.77 8.50
CA LYS A 16 10.31 1.79 7.49
C LYS A 16 9.04 2.36 6.85
N VAL A 17 8.06 1.53 6.54
CA VAL A 17 6.75 1.93 6.00
C VAL A 17 6.01 2.83 6.99
N LEU A 18 5.88 2.41 8.25
CA LEU A 18 5.24 3.24 9.28
C LEU A 18 5.98 4.56 9.53
N LYS A 19 7.30 4.61 9.32
CA LYS A 19 8.04 5.87 9.38
C LYS A 19 7.69 6.78 8.21
N LEU A 20 7.55 6.25 6.99
CA LEU A 20 7.12 7.03 5.83
C LEU A 20 5.70 7.57 5.98
N HIS A 21 4.78 6.80 6.56
CA HIS A 21 3.40 7.23 6.79
C HIS A 21 3.28 8.52 7.61
N ARG A 22 4.31 8.90 8.38
CA ARG A 22 4.35 10.19 9.09
C ARG A 22 4.35 11.40 8.16
N GLY A 23 4.74 11.23 6.90
CA GLY A 23 4.68 12.26 5.87
C GLY A 23 3.35 12.31 5.11
N LEU A 24 2.40 11.41 5.41
CA LEU A 24 1.08 11.40 4.77
C LEU A 24 0.09 12.36 5.46
N PRO A 25 -0.93 12.86 4.74
CA PRO A 25 -2.10 13.48 5.34
C PRO A 25 -2.72 12.60 6.44
N SER A 26 -3.33 13.24 7.45
CA SER A 26 -3.80 12.55 8.67
C SER A 26 -4.69 11.34 8.40
N ASP A 27 -5.67 11.48 7.50
CA ASP A 27 -6.64 10.43 7.21
C ASP A 27 -5.98 9.26 6.47
N LEU A 28 -5.12 9.55 5.48
CA LEU A 28 -4.35 8.54 4.75
C LEU A 28 -3.36 7.81 5.65
N LYS A 29 -2.73 8.52 6.59
CA LYS A 29 -1.86 7.91 7.59
C LYS A 29 -2.65 6.97 8.49
N CYS A 30 -3.81 7.39 9.01
CA CYS A 30 -4.63 6.57 9.90
C CYS A 30 -5.06 5.27 9.23
N LEU A 31 -5.62 5.39 8.01
CA LEU A 31 -6.04 4.26 7.19
C LEU A 31 -4.85 3.33 6.86
N GLY A 32 -3.76 3.90 6.35
CA GLY A 32 -2.57 3.16 5.97
C GLY A 32 -1.91 2.43 7.13
N ASP A 33 -1.79 3.07 8.30
CA ASP A 33 -1.22 2.46 9.50
C ASP A 33 -2.04 1.24 9.97
N SER A 34 -3.36 1.34 9.93
CA SER A 34 -4.25 0.22 10.27
C SER A 34 -4.06 -0.93 9.29
N TYR A 35 -4.07 -0.63 7.99
CA TYR A 35 -3.90 -1.61 6.92
C TYR A 35 -2.54 -2.34 7.01
N VAL A 36 -1.44 -1.62 7.18
CA VAL A 36 -0.10 -2.20 7.30
C VAL A 36 -0.01 -3.15 8.50
N ARG A 37 -0.59 -2.77 9.64
CA ARG A 37 -0.62 -3.65 10.84
C ARG A 37 -1.37 -4.94 10.58
N GLU A 38 -2.56 -4.84 10.00
CA GLU A 38 -3.41 -5.97 9.63
C GLU A 38 -2.68 -6.91 8.66
N GLU A 39 -2.11 -6.39 7.59
CA GLU A 39 -1.46 -7.18 6.55
C GLU A 39 -0.23 -7.93 7.06
N PHE A 40 0.67 -7.26 7.79
CA PHE A 40 1.84 -7.93 8.38
C PHE A 40 1.45 -8.94 9.47
N ARG A 41 0.33 -8.75 10.16
CA ARG A 41 -0.23 -9.70 11.13
C ARG A 41 -0.76 -10.95 10.42
N ARG A 42 -1.53 -10.78 9.33
CA ARG A 42 -2.06 -11.87 8.51
C ARG A 42 -0.93 -12.70 7.89
N HIS A 43 0.15 -12.06 7.46
CA HIS A 43 1.29 -12.71 6.83
C HIS A 43 2.35 -13.19 7.84
N LYS A 44 1.99 -13.42 9.12
CA LYS A 44 2.94 -13.89 10.13
C LYS A 44 3.39 -15.33 9.89
N ASN A 45 2.54 -16.20 9.36
CA ASN A 45 2.80 -17.64 9.31
C ASN A 45 2.77 -18.21 7.88
N VAL A 46 2.99 -17.36 6.87
CA VAL A 46 3.04 -17.76 5.47
C VAL A 46 4.28 -18.58 5.15
N ASN A 47 4.22 -19.36 4.07
CA ASN A 47 5.36 -20.14 3.61
C ASN A 47 6.44 -19.25 2.97
N GLU A 48 7.60 -19.81 2.64
CA GLU A 48 8.74 -19.03 2.16
C GLU A 48 8.51 -18.38 0.78
N LYS A 49 7.76 -19.04 -0.11
CA LYS A 49 7.41 -18.48 -1.43
C LYS A 49 6.49 -17.28 -1.28
N GLU A 50 5.43 -17.43 -0.49
CA GLU A 50 4.51 -16.34 -0.15
C GLU A 50 5.21 -15.21 0.58
N ALA A 51 6.13 -15.51 1.51
CA ALA A 51 6.92 -14.50 2.21
C ALA A 51 7.79 -13.69 1.25
N THR A 52 8.33 -14.32 0.21
CA THR A 52 9.16 -13.65 -0.81
C THR A 52 8.30 -12.71 -1.65
N LEU A 53 7.17 -13.20 -2.17
CA LEU A 53 6.22 -12.39 -2.93
C LEU A 53 5.71 -11.21 -2.10
N PHE A 54 5.32 -11.48 -0.85
CA PHE A 54 4.90 -10.44 0.09
C PHE A 54 5.99 -9.40 0.28
N HIS A 55 7.22 -9.82 0.59
CA HIS A 55 8.34 -8.90 0.77
C HIS A 55 8.54 -8.00 -0.45
N ASP A 56 8.55 -8.57 -1.66
CA ASP A 56 8.85 -7.84 -2.88
C ASP A 56 7.77 -6.80 -3.21
N GLU A 57 6.49 -7.14 -3.03
CA GLU A 57 5.40 -6.18 -3.19
C GLU A 57 5.47 -5.04 -2.16
N TRP A 58 5.77 -5.36 -0.90
CA TRP A 58 5.93 -4.33 0.13
C TRP A 58 7.16 -3.44 -0.11
N VAL A 59 8.24 -3.98 -0.71
CA VAL A 59 9.40 -3.17 -1.13
C VAL A 59 9.01 -2.24 -2.28
N LYS A 60 8.22 -2.71 -3.26
CA LYS A 60 7.69 -1.86 -4.34
C LYS A 60 6.82 -0.74 -3.79
N TYR A 61 5.92 -1.05 -2.84
CA TYR A 61 5.10 -0.06 -2.15
C TYR A 61 5.96 0.97 -1.42
N TYR A 62 6.90 0.53 -0.59
CA TYR A 62 7.82 1.43 0.13
C TYR A 62 8.58 2.37 -0.82
N LYS A 63 9.15 1.85 -1.91
CA LYS A 63 9.90 2.65 -2.89
C LYS A 63 9.00 3.68 -3.58
N THR A 64 7.78 3.29 -3.93
CA THR A 64 6.80 4.18 -4.56
C THR A 64 6.45 5.33 -3.62
N LEU A 65 6.11 5.01 -2.37
CA LEU A 65 5.73 5.99 -1.36
C LEU A 65 6.89 6.91 -0.99
N ALA A 66 8.11 6.36 -0.82
CA ALA A 66 9.31 7.14 -0.53
C ALA A 66 9.60 8.18 -1.62
N ARG A 67 9.41 7.82 -2.89
CA ARG A 67 9.58 8.73 -4.03
C ARG A 67 8.53 9.84 -4.04
N GLN A 68 7.29 9.53 -3.71
CA GLN A 68 6.19 10.50 -3.66
C GLN A 68 6.30 11.46 -2.48
N LEU A 69 6.83 10.99 -1.35
CA LEU A 69 7.07 11.79 -0.16
C LEU A 69 8.45 12.46 -0.14
N ALA A 70 9.27 12.28 -1.17
CA ALA A 70 10.50 13.05 -1.30
C ALA A 70 10.16 14.55 -1.44
N PRO A 71 11.05 15.48 -1.07
CA PRO A 71 10.80 16.92 -1.18
C PRO A 71 10.32 17.35 -2.57
N GLN A 72 10.80 16.69 -3.63
CA GLN A 72 10.37 16.93 -5.01
C GLN A 72 8.99 16.34 -5.34
N GLY A 73 8.55 15.30 -4.64
CA GLY A 73 7.27 14.62 -4.84
C GLY A 73 6.12 15.27 -4.06
N ILE A 74 6.36 15.74 -2.83
CA ILE A 74 5.36 16.46 -2.01
C ILE A 74 4.86 17.71 -2.74
N LEU A 75 5.74 18.39 -3.48
CA LEU A 75 5.43 19.59 -4.26
C LEU A 75 4.45 19.33 -5.42
N LYS A 76 4.27 18.07 -5.86
CA LYS A 76 3.28 17.72 -6.89
C LYS A 76 1.91 17.37 -6.32
N GLY A 77 1.79 17.09 -5.01
CA GLY A 77 0.52 16.68 -4.40
C GLY A 77 -0.07 15.35 -4.90
N GLU A 78 0.63 14.64 -5.79
CA GLU A 78 0.18 13.39 -6.39
C GLU A 78 0.63 12.20 -5.54
N LEU A 79 -0.26 11.77 -4.63
CA LEU A 79 -0.12 10.49 -3.92
C LEU A 79 -0.80 9.37 -4.71
N GLY A 80 -0.15 8.20 -4.78
CA GLY A 80 -0.68 7.04 -5.50
C GLY A 80 -0.26 6.98 -6.97
N ARG A 81 -0.67 5.91 -7.66
CA ARG A 81 -0.39 5.67 -9.09
C ARG A 81 -1.72 5.35 -9.76
N SER A 82 -1.87 5.75 -11.02
CA SER A 82 -2.97 5.30 -11.85
C SER A 82 -2.95 3.77 -11.97
N LEU A 83 -4.13 3.16 -11.91
CA LEU A 83 -4.30 1.75 -12.24
C LEU A 83 -4.00 1.54 -13.73
N ASP A 84 -3.17 0.54 -14.03
CA ASP A 84 -2.93 0.13 -15.41
C ASP A 84 -4.05 -0.81 -15.90
N ALA A 85 -4.15 -0.95 -17.23
CA ALA A 85 -5.17 -1.77 -17.86
C ALA A 85 -5.05 -3.25 -17.45
N GLU A 86 -3.81 -3.75 -17.32
CA GLU A 86 -3.56 -5.14 -16.92
C GLU A 86 -4.10 -5.45 -15.51
N SER A 87 -3.94 -4.53 -14.55
CA SER A 87 -4.49 -4.69 -13.20
C SER A 87 -6.02 -4.71 -13.21
N LEU A 88 -6.66 -3.96 -14.11
CA LEU A 88 -8.12 -3.95 -14.26
C LEU A 88 -8.61 -5.27 -14.86
N ASP A 89 -7.91 -5.80 -15.86
CA ASP A 89 -8.27 -7.08 -16.51
C ASP A 89 -8.14 -8.28 -15.56
N GLN A 90 -7.31 -8.17 -14.52
CA GLN A 90 -7.15 -9.20 -13.49
C GLN A 90 -8.22 -9.15 -12.38
N MET A 91 -9.05 -8.10 -12.34
CA MET A 91 -10.10 -7.97 -11.33
C MET A 91 -11.33 -8.81 -11.70
N THR A 92 -12.01 -9.33 -10.69
CA THR A 92 -13.32 -9.96 -10.88
C THR A 92 -14.41 -8.91 -11.13
N ASP A 93 -15.54 -9.33 -11.70
CA ASP A 93 -16.69 -8.44 -11.92
C ASP A 93 -17.13 -7.71 -10.63
N ALA A 94 -17.12 -8.41 -9.50
CA ALA A 94 -17.44 -7.84 -8.20
C ALA A 94 -16.42 -6.77 -7.76
N GLN A 95 -15.12 -7.01 -7.99
CA GLN A 95 -14.06 -6.04 -7.69
C GLN A 95 -14.15 -4.81 -8.59
N LEU A 96 -14.44 -5.00 -9.88
CA LEU A 96 -14.66 -3.90 -10.83
C LEU A 96 -15.87 -3.05 -10.44
N TRP A 97 -16.95 -3.69 -10.02
CA TRP A 97 -18.14 -2.99 -9.55
C TRP A 97 -17.85 -2.17 -8.29
N GLN A 98 -17.16 -2.75 -7.31
CA GLN A 98 -16.75 -2.05 -6.09
C GLN A 98 -15.83 -0.86 -6.40
N LEU A 99 -14.90 -1.03 -7.34
CA LEU A 99 -13.99 0.03 -7.77
C LEU A 99 -14.76 1.19 -8.43
N LEU A 100 -15.75 0.87 -9.27
CA LEU A 100 -16.62 1.87 -9.90
C LEU A 100 -17.45 2.63 -8.86
N GLU A 101 -18.02 1.92 -7.89
CA GLU A 101 -18.78 2.54 -6.79
C GLU A 101 -17.89 3.49 -5.99
N LEU A 102 -16.69 3.05 -5.61
CA LEU A 102 -15.70 3.87 -4.90
C LEU A 102 -15.34 5.14 -5.68
N LYS A 103 -15.12 5.01 -7.00
CA LYS A 103 -14.86 6.17 -7.87
C LYS A 103 -16.02 7.15 -7.87
N ASN A 104 -17.25 6.66 -8.00
CA ASN A 104 -18.43 7.50 -8.02
C ASN A 104 -18.62 8.24 -6.69
N GLU A 105 -18.36 7.57 -5.56
CA GLU A 105 -18.46 8.20 -4.24
C GLU A 105 -17.39 9.29 -4.04
N ALA A 106 -16.14 9.01 -4.38
CA ALA A 106 -15.06 9.99 -4.28
C ALA A 106 -15.31 11.26 -5.13
N LEU A 107 -16.03 11.13 -6.26
CA LEU A 107 -16.41 12.25 -7.12
C LEU A 107 -17.58 13.09 -6.56
N LYS A 108 -18.38 12.55 -5.63
CA LYS A 108 -19.44 13.30 -4.95
C LYS A 108 -18.85 14.25 -3.91
N ASP A 109 -17.85 13.79 -3.16
CA ASP A 109 -17.19 14.58 -2.11
C ASP A 109 -16.34 15.75 -2.65
N GLY A 110 -15.90 15.68 -3.92
CA GLY A 110 -15.16 16.77 -4.57
C GLY A 110 -16.01 17.97 -5.02
N LYS A 111 -17.32 17.99 -4.73
CA LYS A 111 -18.26 19.06 -5.14
C LYS A 111 -18.78 19.94 -3.98
N ASN A 112 -18.21 19.83 -2.78
CA ASN A 112 -18.55 20.68 -1.64
C ASN A 112 -17.46 21.71 -1.33
#